data_AF-A0A101RNG0-F1
#
_entry.id   AF-A0A101RNG0-F1
#
_cell.length_a   1.000
_cell.length_b   1.000
_cell.length_c   1.000
_cell.angle_alpha   90.00
_cell.angle_beta   90.00
_cell.angle_gamma   90.00
#
_symmetry.space_group_name_H-M   'P 1'
#
loop_
_entity.id
_entity.type
_entity.pdbx_description
1 polymer ?
#
loop_
_entity_poly.entity_id
_entity_poly.type
_entity_poly.pdbx_seq_one_letter_code
_entity_poly.pdbx_strand_id
1 'polypeptide(L)'
;MDDRPAAEHLARALRELKAKAGSPSYDTIAAWGQRQNPAVNLSKSKLSPWFNGISVPADGRPFTTLVELLEARALQKSRTPKRGVPAWRTMRDAADQERRRAASGGSAPAPGAIPSARGAAEAPPPAAGDADKAGRLLRLLPPDGLWQSWLRKAETMFRVPLDVSNAVCDALPALEDDQFTYVDPELQPAHEAMLAGLRALCLELNGMTDISDEGPQVLEISHPGTAVERNDLNRQACTARDRFLSVYWQLVNLLNGRGIASPKDIPESPPGLGSGPLDITVELQAGYTMAHGGVALLPIEVAGKVSSEAFSGPYFFGVRAANRGPIGVQIATVGIDIDCGGEIQLPYLFPALGPDGKQLEFDLGSYAGGHAVANAAELGHSFRMIAEKGGTPQRVRAFARAGSGTLFHGSWIPAPDLLPFLTTVFTE
;
A
#
# COMPACT_ATOMS: atom_id res chain seq x y z
N MET A 1 -39.68 21.05 4.90
CA MET A 1 -38.60 20.05 4.77
C MET A 1 -37.42 20.60 5.57
N ASP A 2 -36.79 19.79 6.41
CA ASP A 2 -35.68 20.25 7.25
C ASP A 2 -34.44 20.35 6.33
N ASP A 3 -34.06 21.56 5.90
CA ASP A 3 -32.98 21.85 4.91
C ASP A 3 -31.56 21.54 5.43
N ARG A 4 -31.42 20.62 6.38
CA ARG A 4 -30.14 20.28 6.98
C ARG A 4 -29.38 19.22 6.18
N PRO A 5 -28.04 19.28 6.17
CA PRO A 5 -27.21 18.23 5.60
C PRO A 5 -27.58 16.84 6.15
N ALA A 6 -27.61 15.83 5.28
CA ALA A 6 -27.91 14.45 5.63
C ALA A 6 -26.96 13.90 6.71
N ALA A 7 -25.69 14.30 6.68
CA ALA A 7 -24.72 13.96 7.74
C ALA A 7 -25.11 14.53 9.11
N GLU A 8 -25.57 15.79 9.16
CA GLU A 8 -26.04 16.42 10.38
C GLU A 8 -27.34 15.76 10.88
N HIS A 9 -28.22 15.38 9.95
CA HIS A 9 -29.46 14.67 10.25
C HIS A 9 -29.19 13.32 10.92
N LEU A 10 -28.24 12.52 10.41
CA LEU A 10 -27.82 11.26 11.02
C LEU A 10 -27.21 11.49 12.41
N ALA A 11 -26.28 12.44 12.55
CA ALA A 11 -25.62 12.73 13.81
C ALA A 11 -26.59 13.19 14.90
N ARG A 12 -27.57 14.04 14.54
CA ARG A 12 -28.66 14.44 15.43
C ARG A 12 -29.50 13.25 15.86
N ALA A 13 -29.92 12.41 14.93
CA ALA A 13 -30.70 11.21 15.24
C ALA A 13 -29.94 10.27 16.20
N LEU A 14 -28.63 10.07 15.98
CA LEU A 14 -27.78 9.28 16.88
C LEU A 14 -27.69 9.91 18.27
N ARG A 15 -27.53 11.24 18.39
CA ARG A 15 -27.53 11.95 19.68
C ARG A 15 -28.86 11.82 20.42
N GLU A 16 -29.98 11.94 19.72
CA GLU A 16 -31.31 11.73 20.30
C GLU A 16 -31.50 10.30 20.80
N LEU A 17 -31.05 9.31 20.02
CA LEU A 17 -31.08 7.90 20.44
C LEU A 17 -30.20 7.68 21.67
N LYS A 18 -28.99 8.27 21.70
CA LYS A 18 -28.08 8.21 22.85
C LYS A 18 -28.71 8.84 24.10
N ALA A 19 -29.40 9.97 23.97
CA ALA A 19 -30.11 10.61 25.07
C ALA A 19 -31.23 9.71 25.62
N LYS A 20 -32.06 9.13 24.74
CA LYS A 20 -33.11 8.16 25.11
C LYS A 20 -32.55 6.88 25.71
N ALA A 21 -31.33 6.48 25.34
CA ALA A 21 -30.60 5.36 25.94
C ALA A 21 -30.02 5.65 27.35
N GLY A 22 -30.28 6.83 27.90
CA GLY A 22 -29.76 7.28 29.19
C GLY A 22 -28.34 7.84 29.12
N SER A 23 -27.94 8.39 27.96
CA SER A 23 -26.66 9.05 27.74
C SER A 23 -25.43 8.24 28.18
N PRO A 24 -25.26 6.97 27.74
CA PRO A 24 -24.08 6.19 28.10
C PRO A 24 -22.78 6.92 27.72
N SER A 25 -21.74 6.79 28.55
CA SER A 25 -20.40 7.32 28.22
C SER A 25 -19.82 6.60 27.01
N TYR A 26 -18.85 7.21 26.33
CA TYR A 26 -18.15 6.54 25.23
C TYR A 26 -17.43 5.28 25.71
N ASP A 27 -16.84 5.30 26.90
CA ASP A 27 -16.18 4.11 27.49
C ASP A 27 -17.17 2.97 27.75
N THR A 28 -18.40 3.30 28.14
CA THR A 28 -19.47 2.30 28.31
C THR A 28 -19.83 1.64 26.98
N ILE A 29 -19.90 2.43 25.90
CA ILE A 29 -20.18 1.95 24.56
C ILE A 29 -19.01 1.09 24.05
N ALA A 30 -17.78 1.57 24.22
CA ALA A 30 -16.55 0.86 23.84
C ALA A 30 -16.44 -0.49 24.55
N ALA A 31 -16.62 -0.52 25.87
CA ALA A 31 -16.60 -1.76 26.66
C ALA A 31 -17.67 -2.76 26.24
N TRP A 32 -18.83 -2.29 25.76
CA TRP A 32 -19.86 -3.17 25.23
C TRP A 32 -19.52 -3.72 23.83
N GLY A 33 -18.91 -2.89 22.98
CA GLY A 33 -18.38 -3.31 21.67
C GLY A 33 -17.33 -4.41 21.81
N GLN A 34 -16.42 -4.29 22.79
CA GLN A 34 -15.40 -5.30 23.06
C GLN A 34 -15.94 -6.63 23.58
N ARG A 35 -17.16 -6.66 24.15
CA ARG A 35 -17.82 -7.89 24.60
C ARG A 35 -18.58 -8.63 23.50
N GLN A 36 -18.66 -8.07 22.30
CA GLN A 36 -19.29 -8.74 21.16
C GLN A 36 -18.43 -9.91 20.68
N ASN A 37 -19.04 -10.87 19.98
CA ASN A 37 -18.32 -11.96 19.31
C ASN A 37 -18.63 -11.96 17.80
N PRO A 38 -17.67 -11.59 16.91
CA PRO A 38 -16.35 -11.03 17.21
C PRO A 38 -16.38 -9.69 17.95
N ALA A 39 -15.29 -9.30 18.61
CA ALA A 39 -15.18 -7.99 19.26
C ALA A 39 -15.29 -6.85 18.24
N VAL A 40 -15.86 -5.72 18.65
CA VAL A 40 -16.11 -4.56 17.79
C VAL A 40 -15.51 -3.31 18.42
N ASN A 41 -14.60 -2.66 17.72
CA ASN A 41 -13.96 -1.44 18.20
C ASN A 41 -14.89 -0.23 18.04
N LEU A 42 -15.43 0.25 19.18
CA LEU A 42 -16.25 1.46 19.30
C LEU A 42 -15.54 2.49 20.18
N SER A 43 -14.28 2.80 19.88
CA SER A 43 -13.49 3.80 20.61
C SER A 43 -14.14 5.20 20.59
N LYS A 44 -13.78 6.03 21.56
CA LYS A 44 -14.18 7.45 21.63
C LYS A 44 -13.77 8.22 20.36
N SER A 45 -12.60 7.91 19.81
CA SER A 45 -12.07 8.51 18.57
C SER A 45 -12.95 8.22 17.35
N LYS A 46 -13.64 7.06 17.30
CA LYS A 46 -14.66 6.77 16.26
C LYS A 46 -16.03 7.37 16.58
N LEU A 47 -16.49 7.23 17.83
CA LEU A 47 -17.82 7.63 18.24
C LEU A 47 -18.02 9.16 18.20
N SER A 48 -17.04 9.93 18.68
CA SER A 48 -17.17 11.38 18.80
C SER A 48 -17.42 12.05 17.44
N PRO A 49 -16.64 11.77 16.37
CA PRO A 49 -16.94 12.26 15.03
C PRO A 49 -18.34 11.88 14.51
N TRP A 50 -18.82 10.67 14.79
CA TRP A 50 -20.15 10.21 14.35
C TRP A 50 -21.28 10.97 15.04
N PHE A 51 -21.20 11.16 16.37
CA PHE A 51 -22.21 11.91 17.11
C PHE A 51 -22.20 13.41 16.80
N ASN A 52 -21.07 13.95 16.34
CA ASN A 52 -20.92 15.35 15.96
C ASN A 52 -21.14 15.62 14.47
N GLY A 53 -21.36 14.59 13.65
CA GLY A 53 -21.56 14.74 12.20
C GLY A 53 -20.29 15.13 11.43
N ILE A 54 -19.12 14.98 12.06
CA ILE A 54 -17.81 15.23 11.43
C ILE A 54 -17.49 14.10 10.44
N SER A 55 -17.88 12.87 10.76
CA SER A 55 -17.75 11.73 9.86
C SER A 55 -19.01 10.87 9.83
N VAL A 56 -19.22 10.22 8.69
CA VAL A 56 -20.29 9.24 8.50
C VAL A 56 -19.73 7.84 8.81
N PRO A 57 -20.40 7.02 9.65
CA PRO A 57 -19.97 5.66 9.92
C PRO A 57 -19.90 4.82 8.62
N ALA A 58 -18.87 3.98 8.49
CA ALA A 58 -18.85 2.94 7.47
C ALA A 58 -20.01 1.95 7.66
N ASP A 59 -20.41 1.27 6.59
CA ASP A 59 -21.43 0.23 6.68
C ASP A 59 -20.80 -0.95 7.39
N GLY A 60 -21.65 -1.74 8.03
CA GLY A 60 -21.23 -2.97 8.65
C GLY A 60 -21.32 -2.93 10.16
N ARG A 61 -20.45 -3.72 10.78
CA ARG A 61 -20.66 -4.21 12.14
C ARG A 61 -20.55 -3.13 13.21
N PRO A 62 -19.55 -2.22 13.22
CA PRO A 62 -19.46 -1.14 14.21
C PRO A 62 -20.72 -0.29 14.32
N PHE A 63 -21.22 0.19 13.18
CA PHE A 63 -22.43 1.02 13.15
C PHE A 63 -23.67 0.23 13.60
N THR A 64 -23.83 -1.01 13.10
CA THR A 64 -24.94 -1.89 13.47
C THR A 64 -24.95 -2.17 14.98
N THR A 65 -23.81 -2.57 15.53
CA THR A 65 -23.58 -2.85 16.95
C THR A 65 -23.89 -1.62 17.82
N LEU A 66 -23.45 -0.43 17.43
CA LEU A 66 -23.78 0.82 18.14
C LEU A 66 -25.29 1.06 18.19
N VAL A 67 -25.99 0.96 17.06
CA VAL A 67 -27.43 1.20 16.96
C VAL A 67 -28.20 0.18 17.80
N GLU A 68 -27.86 -1.11 17.73
CA GLU A 68 -28.51 -2.16 18.49
C GLU A 68 -28.40 -1.95 20.01
N LEU A 69 -27.21 -1.57 20.49
CA LEU A 69 -26.99 -1.22 21.90
C LEU A 69 -27.89 -0.05 22.31
N LEU A 70 -27.86 1.04 21.55
CA LEU A 70 -28.57 2.25 21.92
C LEU A 70 -30.10 2.06 21.84
N GLU A 71 -30.61 1.34 20.84
CA GLU A 71 -32.03 1.01 20.73
C GLU A 71 -32.50 0.07 21.86
N ALA A 72 -31.71 -0.95 22.21
CA ALA A 72 -32.03 -1.84 23.32
C ALA A 72 -32.12 -1.06 24.65
N ARG A 73 -31.17 -0.14 24.88
CA ARG A 73 -31.19 0.72 26.07
C ARG A 73 -32.32 1.74 26.04
N ALA A 74 -32.61 2.35 24.89
CA ALA A 74 -33.70 3.33 24.76
C ALA A 74 -35.08 2.69 24.97
N LEU A 75 -35.26 1.43 24.53
CA LEU A 75 -36.45 0.64 24.84
C LEU A 75 -36.58 0.39 26.35
N GLN A 76 -35.49 0.03 27.02
CA GLN A 76 -35.50 -0.21 28.48
C GLN A 76 -35.70 1.07 29.30
N LYS A 77 -35.06 2.18 28.94
CA LYS A 77 -35.02 3.42 29.74
C LYS A 77 -36.15 4.39 29.45
N SER A 78 -36.49 4.56 28.18
CA SER A 78 -37.47 5.56 27.73
C SER A 78 -38.67 4.95 27.01
N ARG A 79 -38.79 3.61 26.99
CA ARG A 79 -39.84 2.87 26.26
C ARG A 79 -39.95 3.28 24.78
N THR A 80 -38.85 3.77 24.21
CA THR A 80 -38.83 4.19 22.81
C THR A 80 -38.87 2.94 21.93
N PRO A 81 -39.82 2.82 20.99
CA PRO A 81 -39.88 1.68 20.09
C PRO A 81 -38.62 1.63 19.21
N LYS A 82 -38.14 0.42 18.94
CA LYS A 82 -37.00 0.19 18.05
C LYS A 82 -37.38 0.63 16.64
N ARG A 83 -36.52 1.41 16.00
CA ARG A 83 -36.64 1.76 14.58
C ARG A 83 -36.08 0.63 13.71
N GLY A 84 -35.08 -0.09 14.22
CA GLY A 84 -34.44 -1.22 13.56
C GLY A 84 -33.30 -0.79 12.63
N VAL A 85 -32.31 -1.68 12.50
CA VAL A 85 -31.07 -1.45 11.73
C VAL A 85 -31.31 -0.98 10.28
N PRO A 86 -32.28 -1.51 9.50
CA PRO A 86 -32.49 -1.08 8.11
C PRO A 86 -32.81 0.41 7.95
N ALA A 87 -33.59 0.97 8.88
CA ALA A 87 -33.94 2.39 8.85
C ALA A 87 -32.74 3.28 9.20
N TRP A 88 -31.86 2.83 10.09
CA TRP A 88 -30.61 3.53 10.39
C TRP A 88 -29.62 3.47 9.23
N ARG A 89 -29.51 2.33 8.54
CA ARG A 89 -28.71 2.21 7.31
C ARG A 89 -29.19 3.18 6.23
N THR A 90 -30.50 3.30 6.04
CA THR A 90 -31.08 4.26 5.08
C THR A 90 -30.63 5.71 5.38
N MET A 91 -30.62 6.13 6.65
CA MET A 91 -30.13 7.46 7.04
C MET A 91 -28.63 7.63 6.81
N ARG A 92 -27.86 6.58 7.09
CA ARG A 92 -26.41 6.56 6.90
C ARG A 92 -26.04 6.60 5.41
N ASP A 93 -26.76 5.89 4.56
CA ASP A 93 -26.52 5.87 3.11
C ASP A 93 -26.83 7.23 2.48
N ALA A 94 -27.87 7.92 2.95
CA ALA A 94 -28.15 9.30 2.54
C ALA A 94 -27.01 10.25 2.92
N ALA A 95 -26.47 10.13 4.14
CA ALA A 95 -25.32 10.92 4.60
C ALA A 95 -24.03 10.62 3.80
N ASP A 96 -23.77 9.34 3.49
CA ASP A 96 -22.60 8.95 2.70
C ASP A 96 -22.70 9.43 1.24
N GLN A 97 -23.89 9.33 0.62
CA GLN A 97 -24.13 9.86 -0.73
C GLN A 97 -23.92 11.37 -0.80
N GLU A 98 -24.41 12.13 0.19
CA GLU A 98 -24.18 13.57 0.27
C GLU A 98 -22.69 13.89 0.36
N ARG A 99 -21.95 13.18 1.22
CA ARG A 99 -20.50 13.37 1.35
C ARG A 99 -19.77 13.08 0.04
N ARG A 100 -20.15 12.01 -0.66
CA ARG A 100 -19.59 11.68 -1.99
C ARG A 100 -19.90 12.76 -3.02
N ARG A 101 -21.10 13.34 -3.01
CA ARG A 101 -21.47 14.47 -3.88
C ARG A 101 -20.66 15.72 -3.56
N ALA A 102 -20.45 16.03 -2.28
CA ALA A 102 -19.61 17.17 -1.87
C ALA A 102 -18.14 16.97 -2.29
N ALA A 103 -17.61 15.76 -2.18
CA ALA A 103 -16.25 15.43 -2.61
C ALA A 103 -16.07 15.45 -4.14
N SER A 104 -17.13 15.15 -4.90
CA SER A 104 -17.14 15.21 -6.37
C SER A 104 -17.57 16.56 -6.93
N GLY A 105 -18.09 17.46 -6.09
CA GLY A 105 -18.75 18.73 -6.46
C GLY A 105 -17.83 19.89 -6.84
N GLY A 106 -16.54 19.65 -7.09
CA GLY A 106 -15.60 20.65 -7.61
C GLY A 106 -15.67 20.89 -9.12
N SER A 107 -16.53 20.17 -9.86
CA SER A 107 -16.75 20.41 -11.29
C SER A 107 -18.18 20.06 -11.68
N ALA A 108 -18.97 21.07 -12.02
CA ALA A 108 -20.30 20.89 -12.57
C ALA A 108 -20.19 20.32 -14.00
N PRO A 109 -20.95 19.27 -14.36
CA PRO A 109 -21.03 18.84 -15.75
C PRO A 109 -21.98 19.77 -16.52
N ALA A 110 -21.58 20.11 -17.75
CA ALA A 110 -22.39 20.92 -18.66
C ALA A 110 -23.73 20.23 -18.97
N PRO A 111 -24.85 20.96 -19.00
CA PRO A 111 -26.16 20.39 -19.28
C PRO A 111 -26.33 20.21 -20.80
N GLY A 112 -26.25 18.97 -21.29
CA GLY A 112 -26.52 18.70 -22.69
C GLY A 112 -26.08 17.33 -23.20
N ALA A 113 -26.56 16.24 -22.62
CA ALA A 113 -26.49 14.93 -23.26
C ALA A 113 -27.81 14.17 -23.07
N ILE A 114 -28.48 13.94 -24.18
CA ILE A 114 -29.74 13.21 -24.30
C ILE A 114 -29.50 11.74 -23.92
N PRO A 115 -30.41 11.07 -23.17
CA PRO A 115 -30.24 9.68 -22.80
C PRO A 115 -30.47 8.76 -24.01
N SER A 116 -29.39 8.20 -24.56
CA SER A 116 -29.47 7.09 -25.51
C SER A 116 -29.84 5.80 -24.78
N ALA A 117 -30.77 5.09 -25.42
CA ALA A 117 -31.50 3.96 -24.89
C ALA A 117 -30.62 2.77 -24.49
N ARG A 118 -31.08 2.08 -23.44
CA ARG A 118 -30.68 0.73 -23.03
C ARG A 118 -30.62 -0.23 -24.22
N GLY A 119 -29.41 -0.58 -24.63
CA GLY A 119 -29.09 -1.83 -25.32
C GLY A 119 -28.66 -2.88 -24.30
N ALA A 120 -29.06 -4.13 -24.56
CA ALA A 120 -28.93 -5.29 -23.68
C ALA A 120 -27.53 -5.47 -23.06
N ALA A 121 -27.53 -5.86 -21.78
CA ALA A 121 -26.36 -6.21 -21.00
C ALA A 121 -25.67 -7.46 -21.59
N GLU A 122 -24.69 -7.24 -22.45
CA GLU A 122 -23.60 -8.17 -22.66
C GLU A 122 -22.75 -8.16 -21.38
N ALA A 123 -22.64 -9.33 -20.74
CA ALA A 123 -21.87 -9.45 -19.50
C ALA A 123 -20.43 -8.97 -19.76
N PRO A 124 -19.88 -8.08 -18.92
CA PRO A 124 -18.51 -7.63 -19.10
C PRO A 124 -17.58 -8.86 -19.11
N PRO A 125 -16.51 -8.84 -19.93
CA PRO A 125 -15.57 -9.95 -19.96
C PRO A 125 -15.08 -10.27 -18.54
N PRO A 126 -14.81 -11.53 -18.20
CA PRO A 126 -14.47 -11.94 -16.83
C PRO A 126 -13.33 -11.10 -16.21
N ALA A 127 -12.41 -10.59 -17.02
CA ALA A 127 -11.34 -9.69 -16.61
C ALA A 127 -11.81 -8.31 -16.10
N ALA A 128 -12.94 -7.78 -16.58
CA ALA A 128 -13.47 -6.48 -16.14
C ALA A 128 -14.05 -6.55 -14.72
N GLY A 129 -14.68 -7.67 -14.34
CA GLY A 129 -15.16 -7.88 -12.98
C GLY A 129 -14.03 -7.97 -11.95
N ASP A 130 -12.91 -8.59 -12.33
CA ASP A 130 -11.72 -8.68 -11.48
C ASP A 130 -10.96 -7.35 -11.37
N ALA A 131 -10.94 -6.54 -12.44
CA ALA A 131 -10.42 -5.18 -12.40
C ALA A 131 -11.22 -4.26 -11.46
N ASP A 132 -12.55 -4.35 -11.48
CA ASP A 132 -13.38 -3.52 -10.59
C ASP A 132 -13.20 -3.92 -9.12
N LYS A 133 -13.03 -5.21 -8.84
CA LYS A 133 -12.70 -5.73 -7.51
C LYS A 133 -11.32 -5.22 -7.06
N ALA A 134 -10.30 -5.43 -7.88
CA ALA A 134 -8.94 -4.96 -7.60
C ALA A 134 -8.90 -3.44 -7.35
N GLY A 135 -9.61 -2.65 -8.16
CA GLY A 135 -9.72 -1.22 -7.98
C GLY A 135 -10.43 -0.80 -6.68
N ARG A 136 -11.37 -1.59 -6.15
CA ARG A 136 -11.95 -1.34 -4.82
C ARG A 136 -10.94 -1.66 -3.72
N LEU A 137 -10.25 -2.79 -3.81
CA LEU A 137 -9.20 -3.17 -2.87
C LEU A 137 -8.09 -2.12 -2.77
N LEU A 138 -7.55 -1.69 -3.92
CA LEU A 138 -6.47 -0.70 -3.98
C LEU A 138 -6.90 0.70 -3.55
N ARG A 139 -8.20 1.01 -3.56
CA ARG A 139 -8.73 2.26 -2.98
C ARG A 139 -8.80 2.21 -1.46
N LEU A 140 -9.14 1.05 -0.89
CA LEU A 140 -9.21 0.86 0.56
C LEU A 140 -7.81 0.75 1.18
N LEU A 141 -6.92 0.05 0.50
CA LEU A 141 -5.53 -0.17 0.88
C LEU A 141 -4.62 0.25 -0.27
N PRO A 142 -4.32 1.56 -0.41
CA PRO A 142 -3.41 2.03 -1.45
C PRO A 142 -1.98 1.53 -1.20
N PRO A 143 -1.25 1.01 -2.23
CA PRO A 143 0.12 0.50 -2.08
C PRO A 143 1.13 1.55 -1.60
N ASP A 144 0.84 2.82 -1.85
CA ASP A 144 1.63 4.00 -1.46
C ASP A 144 1.01 4.77 -0.29
N GLY A 145 0.02 4.19 0.39
CA GLY A 145 -0.61 4.79 1.56
C GLY A 145 0.36 4.97 2.73
N LEU A 146 0.12 6.00 3.55
CA LEU A 146 0.89 6.26 4.77
C LEU A 146 0.98 5.01 5.67
N TRP A 147 -0.12 4.27 5.79
CA TRP A 147 -0.20 3.02 6.54
C TRP A 147 0.88 2.00 6.12
N GLN A 148 1.07 1.82 4.81
CA GLN A 148 2.01 0.85 4.26
C GLN A 148 3.44 1.29 4.57
N SER A 149 3.73 2.56 4.29
CA SER A 149 5.06 3.12 4.45
C SER A 149 5.52 3.08 5.92
N TRP A 150 4.58 3.29 6.84
CA TRP A 150 4.82 3.26 8.27
C TRP A 150 5.03 1.82 8.76
N LEU A 151 4.11 0.89 8.44
CA LEU A 151 4.23 -0.50 8.88
C LEU A 151 5.55 -1.12 8.40
N ARG A 152 5.96 -0.84 7.16
CA ARG A 152 7.22 -1.35 6.60
C ARG A 152 8.45 -0.83 7.34
N LYS A 153 8.44 0.43 7.79
CA LYS A 153 9.59 1.08 8.46
C LYS A 153 9.62 0.85 9.96
N ALA A 154 8.48 0.46 10.55
CA ALA A 154 8.38 0.28 11.98
C ALA A 154 9.29 -0.87 12.45
N GLU A 155 10.25 -0.58 13.32
CA GLU A 155 11.06 -1.63 13.96
C GLU A 155 10.24 -2.40 15.01
N THR A 156 9.29 -1.72 15.64
CA THR A 156 8.43 -2.27 16.70
C THR A 156 6.98 -1.84 16.51
N MET A 157 6.07 -2.55 17.16
CA MET A 157 4.63 -2.29 17.18
C MET A 157 4.15 -1.81 18.55
N PHE A 158 5.05 -1.34 19.42
CA PHE A 158 4.67 -0.83 20.75
C PHE A 158 3.70 0.33 20.69
N ARG A 159 3.85 1.19 19.68
CA ARG A 159 2.99 2.36 19.44
C ARG A 159 2.66 2.44 17.97
N VAL A 160 1.38 2.46 17.63
CA VAL A 160 0.89 2.52 16.25
C VAL A 160 0.03 3.76 16.09
N PRO A 161 0.38 4.70 15.19
CA PRO A 161 -0.45 5.87 14.90
C PRO A 161 -1.89 5.51 14.54
N LEU A 162 -2.85 6.30 15.03
CA LEU A 162 -4.28 6.02 14.80
C LEU A 162 -4.68 6.12 13.32
N ASP A 163 -4.03 6.98 12.54
CA ASP A 163 -4.23 7.08 11.09
C ASP A 163 -3.79 5.79 10.37
N VAL A 164 -2.72 5.14 10.82
CA VAL A 164 -2.29 3.81 10.34
C VAL A 164 -3.30 2.74 10.75
N SER A 165 -3.64 2.66 12.03
CA SER A 165 -4.53 1.59 12.53
C SER A 165 -5.94 1.71 11.98
N ASN A 166 -6.48 2.93 11.88
CA ASN A 166 -7.82 3.15 11.32
C ASN A 166 -7.86 2.80 9.84
N ALA A 167 -6.86 3.19 9.04
CA ALA A 167 -6.81 2.84 7.62
C ALA A 167 -6.89 1.31 7.41
N VAL A 168 -6.10 0.55 8.16
CA VAL A 168 -6.05 -0.93 8.06
C VAL A 168 -7.33 -1.56 8.62
N CYS A 169 -7.78 -1.16 9.81
CA CYS A 169 -8.94 -1.76 10.47
C CYS A 169 -10.28 -1.36 9.86
N ASP A 170 -10.40 -0.20 9.22
CA ASP A 170 -11.63 0.22 8.52
C ASP A 170 -11.73 -0.44 7.13
N ALA A 171 -10.59 -0.80 6.52
CA ALA A 171 -10.58 -1.55 5.26
C ALA A 171 -11.12 -2.98 5.43
N LEU A 172 -10.86 -3.63 6.58
CA LEU A 172 -11.24 -5.03 6.79
C LEU A 172 -12.76 -5.28 6.64
N PRO A 173 -13.67 -4.59 7.37
CA PRO A 173 -15.11 -4.79 7.20
C PRO A 173 -15.57 -4.51 5.77
N ALA A 174 -15.03 -3.47 5.13
CA ALA A 174 -15.39 -3.13 3.76
C ALA A 174 -14.99 -4.21 2.75
N LEU A 175 -13.88 -4.92 2.99
CA LEU A 175 -13.43 -6.04 2.15
C LEU A 175 -14.14 -7.36 2.49
N GLU A 176 -14.60 -7.55 3.74
CA GLU A 176 -15.37 -8.73 4.16
C GLU A 176 -16.82 -8.69 3.68
N ASP A 177 -17.45 -7.51 3.71
CA ASP A 177 -18.83 -7.32 3.29
C ASP A 177 -18.99 -7.41 1.76
N ASP A 178 -17.91 -7.19 1.01
CA ASP A 178 -17.89 -7.31 -0.43
C ASP A 178 -17.68 -8.78 -0.85
N GLN A 179 -18.52 -9.27 -1.77
CA GLN A 179 -18.37 -10.62 -2.33
C GLN A 179 -17.23 -10.65 -3.35
N PHE A 180 -16.00 -10.66 -2.85
CA PHE A 180 -14.80 -10.85 -3.65
C PHE A 180 -14.68 -12.33 -4.07
N THR A 181 -15.27 -12.65 -5.22
CA THR A 181 -14.99 -13.91 -5.93
C THR A 181 -14.27 -13.58 -7.22
N TYR A 182 -12.94 -13.53 -7.20
CA TYR A 182 -12.14 -13.36 -8.40
C TYR A 182 -12.39 -14.51 -9.38
N VAL A 183 -12.47 -14.19 -10.67
CA VAL A 183 -12.57 -15.20 -11.73
C VAL A 183 -11.22 -15.86 -11.94
N ASP A 184 -10.13 -15.11 -11.79
CA ASP A 184 -8.78 -15.65 -11.84
C ASP A 184 -8.50 -16.61 -10.65
N PRO A 185 -8.10 -17.87 -10.92
CA PRO A 185 -7.92 -18.89 -9.90
C PRO A 185 -6.71 -18.67 -9.00
N GLU A 186 -5.76 -17.81 -9.38
CA GLU A 186 -4.61 -17.43 -8.54
C GLU A 186 -4.91 -16.20 -7.68
N LEU A 187 -5.73 -15.27 -8.18
CA LEU A 187 -6.12 -14.08 -7.41
C LEU A 187 -7.03 -14.41 -6.24
N GLN A 188 -7.94 -15.39 -6.37
CA GLN A 188 -8.85 -15.72 -5.28
C GLN A 188 -8.11 -16.22 -4.02
N PRO A 189 -7.22 -17.23 -4.09
CA PRO A 189 -6.45 -17.67 -2.93
C PRO A 189 -5.52 -16.58 -2.37
N ALA A 190 -4.92 -15.76 -3.23
CA ALA A 190 -4.08 -14.64 -2.81
C ALA A 190 -4.88 -13.58 -2.03
N HIS A 191 -6.10 -13.26 -2.49
CA HIS A 191 -7.01 -12.37 -1.79
C HIS A 191 -7.44 -12.92 -0.44
N GLU A 192 -7.79 -14.20 -0.36
CA GLU A 192 -8.15 -14.86 0.91
C GLU A 192 -6.98 -14.89 1.90
N ALA A 193 -5.77 -15.16 1.42
CA ALA A 193 -4.55 -15.09 2.23
C ALA A 193 -4.29 -13.67 2.74
N MET A 194 -4.49 -12.66 1.89
CA MET A 194 -4.40 -11.24 2.26
C MET A 194 -5.42 -10.86 3.33
N LEU A 195 -6.70 -11.25 3.15
CA LEU A 195 -7.75 -11.02 4.15
C LEU A 195 -7.44 -11.72 5.48
N ALA A 196 -6.92 -12.94 5.45
CA ALA A 196 -6.50 -13.64 6.67
C ALA A 196 -5.36 -12.92 7.39
N GLY A 197 -4.36 -12.41 6.65
CA GLY A 197 -3.29 -11.57 7.19
C GLY A 197 -3.82 -10.27 7.79
N LEU A 198 -4.72 -9.60 7.08
CA LEU A 198 -5.37 -8.36 7.53
C LEU A 198 -6.16 -8.57 8.82
N ARG A 199 -6.97 -9.64 8.90
CA ARG A 199 -7.70 -10.03 10.12
C ARG A 199 -6.77 -10.24 11.31
N ALA A 200 -5.68 -10.96 11.11
CA ALA A 200 -4.70 -11.21 12.17
C ALA A 200 -4.09 -9.89 12.67
N LEU A 201 -3.67 -9.01 11.77
CA LEU A 201 -3.14 -7.70 12.15
C LEU A 201 -4.20 -6.85 12.87
N CYS A 202 -5.43 -6.79 12.37
CA CYS A 202 -6.52 -6.06 13.02
C CYS A 202 -6.86 -6.60 14.40
N LEU A 203 -6.74 -7.92 14.62
CA LEU A 203 -6.92 -8.53 15.94
C LEU A 203 -5.89 -7.98 16.94
N GLU A 204 -4.61 -7.97 16.56
CA GLU A 204 -3.53 -7.43 17.40
C GLU A 204 -3.73 -5.94 17.68
N LEU A 205 -4.05 -5.15 16.64
CA LEU A 205 -4.30 -3.70 16.79
C LEU A 205 -5.51 -3.41 17.68
N ASN A 206 -6.59 -4.19 17.57
CA ASN A 206 -7.77 -4.02 18.42
C ASN A 206 -7.54 -4.45 19.88
N GLY A 207 -6.49 -5.23 20.15
CA GLY A 207 -6.04 -5.57 21.50
C GLY A 207 -5.19 -4.48 22.17
N MET A 208 -4.76 -3.46 21.41
CA MET A 208 -4.00 -2.31 21.94
C MET A 208 -4.92 -1.27 22.59
N THR A 209 -4.34 -0.44 23.46
CA THR A 209 -5.05 0.65 24.15
C THR A 209 -4.94 1.94 23.34
N ASP A 210 -6.07 2.57 23.01
CA ASP A 210 -6.12 3.92 22.45
C ASP A 210 -5.81 4.94 23.56
N ILE A 211 -4.66 5.62 23.47
CA ILE A 211 -4.20 6.64 24.44
C ILE A 211 -4.31 8.06 23.86
N SER A 212 -5.14 8.26 22.84
CA SER A 212 -5.29 9.56 22.17
C SER A 212 -5.84 10.68 23.06
N ASP A 213 -6.47 10.35 24.17
CA ASP A 213 -6.90 11.30 25.19
C ASP A 213 -5.79 11.70 26.17
N GLU A 214 -4.68 10.98 26.20
CA GLU A 214 -3.50 11.26 27.03
C GLU A 214 -2.39 12.03 26.28
N GLY A 215 -2.60 12.30 24.98
CA GLY A 215 -1.73 13.18 24.19
C GLY A 215 -1.56 12.72 22.74
N PRO A 216 -0.62 11.79 22.45
CA PRO A 216 -0.35 11.35 21.09
C PRO A 216 -1.49 10.48 20.55
N GLN A 217 -1.89 10.71 19.30
CA GLN A 217 -2.93 9.92 18.60
C GLN A 217 -2.39 8.55 18.16
N VAL A 218 -2.16 7.66 19.14
CA VAL A 218 -1.59 6.33 18.92
C VAL A 218 -2.37 5.27 19.70
N LEU A 219 -2.37 4.05 19.15
CA LEU A 219 -2.58 2.82 19.91
C LEU A 219 -1.28 2.43 20.59
N GLU A 220 -1.34 1.95 21.83
CA GLU A 220 -0.19 1.47 22.58
C GLU A 220 -0.44 0.05 23.10
N ILE A 221 0.56 -0.83 22.98
CA ILE A 221 0.51 -2.16 23.62
C ILE A 221 0.37 -1.97 25.13
N SER A 222 -0.73 -2.50 25.67
CA SER A 222 -1.04 -2.51 27.10
C SER A 222 0.12 -3.03 27.94
N HIS A 223 0.22 -2.62 29.20
CA HIS A 223 1.24 -3.11 30.12
C HIS A 223 0.75 -4.38 30.84
N PRO A 224 1.11 -5.60 30.40
CA PRO A 224 0.61 -6.85 30.98
C PRO A 224 1.13 -7.16 32.40
N GLY A 225 2.02 -6.32 32.94
CA GLY A 225 2.60 -6.46 34.27
C GLY A 225 4.10 -6.71 34.25
N THR A 226 4.61 -7.38 33.22
CA THR A 226 6.05 -7.58 33.02
C THR A 226 6.56 -7.05 31.68
N ALA A 227 7.85 -6.69 31.63
CA ALA A 227 8.51 -6.31 30.38
C ALA A 227 8.58 -7.47 29.38
N VAL A 228 8.70 -8.72 29.87
CA VAL A 228 8.76 -9.92 29.03
C VAL A 228 7.46 -10.12 28.27
N GLU A 229 6.31 -10.11 28.96
CA GLU A 229 5.00 -10.26 28.33
C GLU A 229 4.71 -9.11 27.35
N ARG A 230 5.14 -7.88 27.68
CA ARG A 230 5.00 -6.73 26.75
C ARG A 230 5.80 -6.94 25.46
N ASN A 231 7.02 -7.46 25.59
CA ASN A 231 7.87 -7.78 24.44
C ASN A 231 7.28 -8.93 23.62
N ASP A 232 6.62 -9.90 24.25
CA ASP A 232 5.94 -11.00 23.56
C ASP A 232 4.76 -10.51 22.74
N LEU A 233 3.92 -9.64 23.29
CA LEU A 233 2.84 -8.97 22.56
C LEU A 233 3.40 -8.16 21.37
N ASN A 234 4.49 -7.43 21.57
CA ASN A 234 5.15 -6.71 20.48
C ASN A 234 5.66 -7.67 19.39
N ARG A 235 6.26 -8.82 19.74
CA ARG A 235 6.70 -9.83 18.76
C ARG A 235 5.52 -10.43 17.99
N GLN A 236 4.39 -10.69 18.66
CA GLN A 236 3.16 -11.16 18.02
C GLN A 236 2.62 -10.13 17.02
N ALA A 237 2.52 -8.87 17.42
CA ALA A 237 2.08 -7.78 16.54
C ALA A 237 3.03 -7.57 15.34
N CYS A 238 4.35 -7.62 15.54
CA CYS A 238 5.31 -7.58 14.44
C CYS A 238 5.13 -8.78 13.48
N THR A 239 4.92 -9.99 14.01
CA THR A 239 4.69 -11.19 13.19
C THR A 239 3.42 -11.05 12.35
N ALA A 240 2.33 -10.54 12.93
CA ALA A 240 1.07 -10.32 12.23
C ALA A 240 1.22 -9.26 11.12
N ARG A 241 1.93 -8.16 11.41
CA ARG A 241 2.28 -7.12 10.44
C ARG A 241 3.09 -7.67 9.27
N ASP A 242 4.18 -8.37 9.55
CA ASP A 242 5.09 -8.86 8.51
C ASP A 242 4.39 -9.88 7.60
N ARG A 243 3.59 -10.77 8.21
CA ARG A 243 2.74 -11.69 7.46
C ARG A 243 1.77 -10.95 6.56
N PHE A 244 1.04 -9.95 7.08
CA PHE A 244 0.11 -9.15 6.29
C PHE A 244 0.79 -8.42 5.12
N LEU A 245 1.90 -7.72 5.37
CA LEU A 245 2.64 -7.01 4.34
C LEU A 245 3.10 -7.95 3.21
N SER A 246 3.57 -9.15 3.57
CA SER A 246 3.99 -10.16 2.60
C SER A 246 2.84 -10.62 1.71
N VAL A 247 1.70 -11.04 2.28
CA VAL A 247 0.54 -11.51 1.49
C VAL A 247 -0.13 -10.37 0.70
N TYR A 248 -0.11 -9.15 1.24
CA TYR A 248 -0.59 -7.96 0.53
C TYR A 248 0.22 -7.71 -0.74
N TRP A 249 1.56 -7.72 -0.65
CA TRP A 249 2.40 -7.50 -1.82
C TRP A 249 2.34 -8.65 -2.83
N GLN A 250 2.18 -9.89 -2.38
CA GLN A 250 1.93 -11.02 -3.29
C GLN A 250 0.67 -10.78 -4.15
N LEU A 251 -0.43 -10.34 -3.52
CA LEU A 251 -1.65 -10.01 -4.24
C LEU A 251 -1.46 -8.82 -5.20
N VAL A 252 -0.86 -7.72 -4.73
CA VAL A 252 -0.60 -6.54 -5.58
C VAL A 252 0.28 -6.90 -6.79
N ASN A 253 1.31 -7.71 -6.59
CA ASN A 253 2.18 -8.19 -7.66
C ASN A 253 1.44 -9.07 -8.67
N LEU A 254 0.55 -9.95 -8.22
CA LEU A 254 -0.31 -10.73 -9.11
C LEU A 254 -1.24 -9.82 -9.92
N LEU A 255 -1.90 -8.86 -9.26
CA LEU A 255 -2.77 -7.88 -9.93
C LEU A 255 -2.01 -7.07 -10.99
N ASN A 256 -0.79 -6.64 -10.68
CA ASN A 256 0.09 -5.94 -11.61
C ASN A 256 0.52 -6.85 -12.77
N GLY A 257 0.90 -8.10 -12.50
CA GLY A 257 1.29 -9.08 -13.51
C GLY A 257 0.18 -9.43 -14.49
N ARG A 258 -1.09 -9.33 -14.06
CA ARG A 258 -2.26 -9.50 -14.93
C ARG A 258 -2.73 -8.20 -15.60
N GLY A 259 -2.11 -7.05 -15.32
CA GLY A 259 -2.52 -5.74 -15.83
C GLY A 259 -3.86 -5.24 -15.27
N ILE A 260 -4.29 -5.78 -14.13
CA ILE A 260 -5.62 -5.56 -13.53
C ILE A 260 -5.61 -4.36 -12.57
N ALA A 261 -4.46 -3.99 -12.02
CA ALA A 261 -4.33 -3.02 -10.93
C ALA A 261 -4.64 -1.55 -11.30
N SER A 262 -4.98 -1.23 -12.56
CA SER A 262 -5.29 0.15 -12.98
C SER A 262 -6.59 0.67 -12.36
N PRO A 263 -6.55 1.73 -11.52
CA PRO A 263 -7.76 2.36 -11.02
C PRO A 263 -8.45 3.07 -12.20
N LYS A 264 -9.60 2.55 -12.63
CA LYS A 264 -10.41 3.15 -13.71
C LYS A 264 -10.90 4.57 -13.42
N ASP A 265 -10.90 4.97 -12.14
CA ASP A 265 -11.45 6.24 -11.66
C ASP A 265 -10.41 7.38 -11.55
N ILE A 266 -9.18 7.21 -12.04
CA ILE A 266 -8.27 8.36 -12.20
C ILE A 266 -8.82 9.19 -13.39
N PRO A 267 -9.22 10.45 -13.17
CA PRO A 267 -9.80 11.28 -14.22
C PRO A 267 -8.86 11.30 -15.42
N GLU A 268 -9.40 10.89 -16.58
CA GLU A 268 -8.75 10.72 -17.87
C GLU A 268 -7.28 11.13 -17.89
N SER A 269 -6.40 10.17 -17.61
CA SER A 269 -5.03 10.28 -18.11
C SER A 269 -5.13 10.59 -19.62
N PRO A 270 -4.32 11.52 -20.15
CA PRO A 270 -4.42 11.95 -21.53
C PRO A 270 -4.48 10.74 -22.48
N PRO A 271 -5.31 10.80 -23.54
CA PRO A 271 -5.59 9.66 -24.41
C PRO A 271 -4.26 9.06 -24.91
N GLY A 272 -3.92 7.88 -24.39
CA GLY A 272 -2.64 7.22 -24.60
C GLY A 272 -2.09 6.46 -23.39
N LEU A 273 -2.48 6.84 -22.17
CA LEU A 273 -2.16 6.11 -20.92
C LEU A 273 -3.34 5.18 -20.56
N GLY A 274 -3.51 4.12 -21.34
CA GLY A 274 -4.47 3.07 -21.03
C GLY A 274 -4.08 2.29 -19.76
N SER A 275 -4.88 1.28 -19.43
CA SER A 275 -4.58 0.20 -18.46
C SER A 275 -3.36 -0.60 -18.89
N GLY A 276 -2.21 0.06 -18.93
CA GLY A 276 -0.99 -0.41 -19.55
C GLY A 276 -0.27 -1.40 -18.64
N PRO A 277 0.56 -2.28 -19.22
CA PRO A 277 1.53 -3.05 -18.45
C PRO A 277 2.34 -2.10 -17.55
N LEU A 278 2.81 -2.63 -16.42
CA LEU A 278 3.78 -1.96 -15.53
C LEU A 278 4.79 -1.10 -16.33
N ASP A 279 4.83 0.20 -16.07
CA ASP A 279 5.76 1.13 -16.72
C ASP A 279 7.00 1.34 -15.83
N ILE A 280 7.90 0.35 -15.87
CA ILE A 280 9.17 0.40 -15.13
C ILE A 280 10.30 0.70 -16.11
N THR A 281 11.00 1.80 -15.85
CA THR A 281 12.24 2.12 -16.55
C THR A 281 13.44 1.68 -15.74
N VAL A 282 14.44 1.14 -16.41
CA VAL A 282 15.67 0.66 -15.79
C VAL A 282 16.86 1.33 -16.46
N GLU A 283 17.75 1.90 -15.66
CA GLU A 283 18.89 2.66 -16.14
C GLU A 283 20.17 2.23 -15.40
N LEU A 284 21.26 2.04 -16.15
CA LEU A 284 22.59 1.82 -15.57
C LEU A 284 23.29 3.16 -15.37
N GLN A 285 23.80 3.37 -14.17
CA GLN A 285 24.44 4.60 -13.73
C GLN A 285 25.86 4.31 -13.22
N ALA A 286 26.74 5.30 -13.35
CA ALA A 286 28.06 5.30 -12.71
C ALA A 286 28.01 6.23 -11.50
N GLY A 287 28.67 5.84 -10.43
CA GLY A 287 28.70 6.52 -9.15
C GLY A 287 30.09 6.94 -8.72
N TYR A 288 30.18 8.08 -8.06
CA TYR A 288 31.42 8.65 -7.54
C TYR A 288 31.28 8.95 -6.05
N THR A 289 32.33 8.67 -5.27
CA THR A 289 32.41 9.18 -3.89
C THR A 289 32.66 10.69 -3.91
N MET A 290 31.80 11.40 -3.21
CA MET A 290 31.93 12.83 -2.94
C MET A 290 32.82 13.05 -1.72
N ALA A 291 33.46 14.22 -1.61
CA ALA A 291 34.37 14.56 -0.50
C ALA A 291 33.77 14.37 0.92
N HIS A 292 32.44 14.39 1.06
CA HIS A 292 31.72 14.19 2.33
C HIS A 292 31.27 12.74 2.56
N GLY A 293 31.74 11.78 1.76
CA GLY A 293 31.42 10.36 1.89
C GLY A 293 30.10 9.91 1.23
N GLY A 294 29.32 10.83 0.65
CA GLY A 294 28.14 10.49 -0.15
C GLY A 294 28.51 9.91 -1.52
N VAL A 295 27.59 9.19 -2.16
CA VAL A 295 27.75 8.71 -3.54
C VAL A 295 26.84 9.49 -4.47
N ALA A 296 27.41 10.12 -5.50
CA ALA A 296 26.65 10.77 -6.57
C ALA A 296 26.52 9.81 -7.76
N LEU A 297 25.29 9.49 -8.14
CA LEU A 297 24.99 8.61 -9.29
C LEU A 297 24.60 9.44 -10.51
N LEU A 298 25.18 9.11 -11.66
CA LEU A 298 24.98 9.79 -12.94
C LEU A 298 24.74 8.75 -14.05
N PRO A 299 23.93 9.06 -15.09
CA PRO A 299 23.87 8.24 -16.29
C PRO A 299 25.28 8.05 -16.87
N ILE A 300 25.61 6.86 -17.36
CA ILE A 300 26.96 6.53 -17.86
C ILE A 300 27.43 7.52 -18.93
N GLU A 301 26.54 7.93 -19.83
CA GLU A 301 26.83 8.89 -20.92
C GLU A 301 27.25 10.28 -20.41
N VAL A 302 26.79 10.65 -19.21
CA VAL A 302 27.10 11.91 -18.54
C VAL A 302 28.37 11.75 -17.72
N ALA A 303 28.48 10.64 -16.97
CA ALA A 303 29.60 10.32 -16.11
C ALA A 303 30.95 10.43 -16.83
N GLY A 304 31.08 9.87 -18.04
CA GLY A 304 32.33 9.94 -18.81
C GLY A 304 32.77 11.35 -19.22
N LYS A 305 31.87 12.35 -19.14
CA LYS A 305 32.14 13.75 -19.47
C LYS A 305 32.45 14.61 -18.25
N VAL A 306 32.18 14.09 -17.04
CA VAL A 306 32.42 14.80 -15.79
C VAL A 306 33.90 14.66 -15.42
N SER A 307 34.71 15.57 -15.96
CA SER A 307 36.09 15.82 -15.50
C SER A 307 36.02 16.75 -14.30
N SER A 308 36.31 16.25 -13.10
CA SER A 308 36.37 17.12 -11.92
C SER A 308 37.30 16.55 -10.87
N GLU A 309 38.20 17.41 -10.38
CA GLU A 309 39.07 17.18 -9.23
C GLU A 309 38.29 16.92 -7.92
N ALA A 310 36.97 17.17 -7.91
CA ALA A 310 36.10 16.94 -6.75
C ALA A 310 35.64 15.49 -6.56
N PHE A 311 35.99 14.58 -7.49
CA PHE A 311 35.69 13.16 -7.38
C PHE A 311 36.97 12.38 -7.10
N SER A 312 37.04 11.77 -5.92
CA SER A 312 38.08 10.79 -5.56
C SER A 312 37.43 9.41 -5.52
N GLY A 313 38.17 8.35 -5.88
CA GLY A 313 37.67 6.97 -5.82
C GLY A 313 37.16 6.59 -4.42
N PRO A 314 36.41 5.47 -4.27
CA PRO A 314 36.09 4.44 -5.26
C PRO A 314 34.94 4.77 -6.21
N TYR A 315 34.91 4.06 -7.35
CA TYR A 315 33.84 4.12 -8.34
C TYR A 315 32.77 3.08 -8.04
N PHE A 316 31.51 3.43 -8.32
CA PHE A 316 30.36 2.55 -8.15
C PHE A 316 29.64 2.38 -9.47
N PHE A 317 28.93 1.26 -9.63
CA PHE A 317 27.82 1.18 -10.57
C PHE A 317 26.52 1.16 -9.79
N GLY A 318 25.48 1.74 -10.38
CA GLY A 318 24.14 1.72 -9.83
C GLY A 318 23.12 1.29 -10.87
N VAL A 319 22.15 0.46 -10.49
CA VAL A 319 20.95 0.25 -11.28
C VAL A 319 19.82 1.03 -10.66
N ARG A 320 19.27 1.96 -11.45
CA ARG A 320 18.08 2.71 -11.12
C ARG A 320 16.86 2.04 -11.73
N ALA A 321 15.91 1.65 -10.89
CA ALA A 321 14.58 1.24 -11.32
C ALA A 321 13.60 2.36 -10.96
N ALA A 322 12.84 2.85 -11.93
CA ALA A 322 11.86 3.91 -11.73
C ALA A 322 10.49 3.49 -12.25
N ASN A 323 9.51 3.48 -11.35
CA ASN A 323 8.12 3.25 -11.63
C ASN A 323 7.48 4.55 -12.12
N ARG A 324 7.06 4.58 -13.37
CA ARG A 324 6.31 5.69 -13.98
C ARG A 324 4.80 5.47 -13.92
N GLY A 325 4.38 4.32 -13.40
CA GLY A 325 2.98 3.96 -13.24
C GLY A 325 2.31 4.57 -11.99
N PRO A 326 0.97 4.59 -11.98
CA PRO A 326 0.18 5.10 -10.87
C PRO A 326 0.09 4.12 -9.68
N ILE A 327 0.65 2.91 -9.79
CA ILE A 327 0.49 1.83 -8.79
C ILE A 327 1.87 1.40 -8.33
N GLY A 328 2.04 1.22 -7.03
CA GLY A 328 3.27 0.70 -6.47
C GLY A 328 3.62 -0.70 -6.99
N VAL A 329 4.92 -0.98 -7.12
CA VAL A 329 5.46 -2.27 -7.53
C VAL A 329 6.57 -2.68 -6.59
N GLN A 330 6.63 -3.97 -6.25
CA GLN A 330 7.78 -4.52 -5.57
C GLN A 330 8.86 -4.88 -6.60
N ILE A 331 10.10 -4.47 -6.39
CA ILE A 331 11.25 -4.92 -7.17
C ILE A 331 11.93 -6.04 -6.39
N ALA A 332 11.82 -7.26 -6.93
CA ALA A 332 12.36 -8.46 -6.32
C ALA A 332 13.86 -8.63 -6.59
N THR A 333 14.34 -8.17 -7.76
CA THR A 333 15.74 -8.30 -8.15
C THR A 333 16.16 -7.20 -9.11
N VAL A 334 17.40 -6.72 -8.99
CA VAL A 334 18.04 -5.90 -10.03
C VAL A 334 19.45 -6.39 -10.33
N GLY A 335 19.87 -6.24 -11.58
CA GLY A 335 21.13 -6.78 -12.07
C GLY A 335 21.65 -6.08 -13.33
N ILE A 336 22.80 -6.55 -13.80
CA ILE A 336 23.37 -6.25 -15.10
C ILE A 336 23.47 -7.55 -15.91
N ASP A 337 22.88 -7.58 -17.09
CA ASP A 337 23.19 -8.60 -18.10
C ASP A 337 24.51 -8.25 -18.79
N ILE A 338 25.37 -9.24 -19.03
CA ILE A 338 26.61 -9.10 -19.79
C ILE A 338 26.53 -9.97 -21.06
N ASP A 339 26.55 -9.33 -22.23
CA ASP A 339 26.55 -9.99 -23.54
C ASP A 339 27.99 -10.18 -24.03
N CYS A 340 28.32 -11.42 -24.38
CA CYS A 340 29.65 -11.81 -24.86
C CYS A 340 29.67 -12.16 -26.36
N GLY A 341 28.69 -11.68 -27.13
CA GLY A 341 28.60 -11.90 -28.57
C GLY A 341 27.56 -12.93 -29.00
N GLY A 342 26.43 -13.00 -28.30
CA GLY A 342 25.28 -13.84 -28.68
C GLY A 342 24.77 -14.79 -27.59
N GLU A 343 25.56 -15.02 -26.55
CA GLU A 343 25.12 -15.69 -25.33
C GLU A 343 25.27 -14.73 -24.13
N ILE A 344 24.17 -14.54 -23.39
CA ILE A 344 24.20 -13.85 -22.09
C ILE A 344 24.85 -14.83 -21.10
N GLN A 345 26.11 -14.59 -20.74
CA GLN A 345 26.87 -15.60 -20.01
C GLN A 345 26.57 -15.63 -18.52
N LEU A 346 26.42 -14.47 -17.86
CA LEU A 346 26.04 -14.39 -16.45
C LEU A 346 25.43 -13.02 -16.12
N PRO A 347 24.25 -12.96 -15.47
CA PRO A 347 23.78 -11.73 -14.86
C PRO A 347 24.61 -11.43 -13.60
N TYR A 348 25.19 -10.23 -13.53
CA TYR A 348 25.68 -9.69 -12.26
C TYR A 348 24.48 -9.20 -11.47
N LEU A 349 24.21 -9.79 -10.30
CA LEU A 349 23.13 -9.35 -9.43
C LEU A 349 23.68 -8.32 -8.46
N PHE A 350 23.03 -7.16 -8.34
CA PHE A 350 23.48 -6.17 -7.37
C PHE A 350 23.27 -6.70 -5.96
N PRO A 351 24.28 -6.62 -5.09
CA PRO A 351 24.01 -6.75 -3.68
C PRO A 351 23.21 -5.53 -3.19
N ALA A 352 22.11 -5.84 -2.51
CA ALA A 352 21.82 -5.23 -1.22
C ALA A 352 21.62 -6.43 -0.29
N LEU A 353 22.73 -7.07 0.12
CA LEU A 353 22.66 -8.32 0.89
C LEU A 353 21.95 -8.03 2.22
N GLY A 354 20.80 -8.66 2.43
CA GLY A 354 20.31 -8.90 3.78
C GLY A 354 21.26 -9.84 4.54
N PRO A 355 21.04 -10.07 5.85
CA PRO A 355 21.87 -10.96 6.68
C PRO A 355 22.12 -12.35 6.07
N ASP A 356 21.21 -12.82 5.22
CA ASP A 356 21.23 -14.16 4.61
C ASP A 356 21.82 -14.18 3.19
N GLY A 357 22.43 -13.09 2.72
CA GLY A 357 23.04 -13.02 1.40
C GLY A 357 22.04 -12.96 0.22
N LYS A 358 20.76 -12.71 0.50
CA LYS A 358 19.72 -12.45 -0.52
C LYS A 358 19.59 -10.96 -0.77
N GLN A 359 19.25 -10.57 -2.01
CA GLN A 359 18.92 -9.20 -2.33
C GLN A 359 17.66 -8.78 -1.57
N LEU A 360 17.73 -7.67 -0.83
CA LEU A 360 16.57 -7.08 -0.18
C LEU A 360 15.63 -6.54 -1.26
N GLU A 361 14.41 -7.07 -1.28
CA GLU A 361 13.31 -6.54 -2.08
C GLU A 361 13.06 -5.08 -1.68
N PHE A 362 12.76 -4.21 -2.65
CA PHE A 362 12.38 -2.84 -2.35
C PHE A 362 11.14 -2.44 -3.14
N ASP A 363 10.22 -1.73 -2.46
CA ASP A 363 8.99 -1.27 -3.11
C ASP A 363 9.20 0.12 -3.71
N LEU A 364 8.82 0.25 -4.98
CA LEU A 364 8.65 1.52 -5.65
C LEU A 364 7.19 1.93 -5.53
N GLY A 365 6.93 3.05 -4.84
CA GLY A 365 5.61 3.69 -4.87
C GLY A 365 5.23 4.17 -6.28
N SER A 366 4.07 4.80 -6.39
CA SER A 366 3.67 5.48 -7.62
C SER A 366 4.67 6.61 -7.96
N TYR A 367 5.06 6.70 -9.23
CA TYR A 367 6.01 7.72 -9.72
C TYR A 367 7.34 7.79 -8.95
N ALA A 368 7.77 6.68 -8.35
CA ALA A 368 8.94 6.61 -7.49
C ALA A 368 10.12 5.90 -8.17
N GLY A 369 11.34 6.19 -7.70
CA GLY A 369 12.56 5.52 -8.14
C GLY A 369 13.38 5.00 -6.97
N GLY A 370 14.11 3.92 -7.21
CA GLY A 370 15.03 3.28 -6.28
C GLY A 370 16.34 2.93 -6.99
N HIS A 371 17.40 2.78 -6.21
CA HIS A 371 18.73 2.47 -6.70
C HIS A 371 19.29 1.27 -5.93
N ALA A 372 19.93 0.34 -6.64
CA ALA A 372 20.88 -0.60 -6.05
C ALA A 372 22.28 -0.22 -6.51
N VAL A 373 23.24 -0.18 -5.61
CA VAL A 373 24.59 0.33 -5.87
C VAL A 373 25.61 -0.71 -5.44
N ALA A 374 26.62 -0.93 -6.26
CA ALA A 374 27.72 -1.84 -5.99
C ALA A 374 29.06 -1.20 -6.36
N ASN A 375 30.12 -1.66 -5.71
CA ASN A 375 31.48 -1.21 -6.03
C ASN A 375 31.85 -1.70 -7.44
N ALA A 376 32.47 -0.82 -8.25
CA ALA A 376 32.91 -1.15 -9.59
C ALA A 376 33.91 -2.33 -9.63
N ALA A 377 34.63 -2.58 -8.54
CA ALA A 377 35.50 -3.75 -8.36
C ALA A 377 34.78 -5.07 -8.60
N GLU A 378 33.55 -5.20 -8.10
CA GLU A 378 32.77 -6.44 -8.17
C GLU A 378 32.34 -6.75 -9.60
N LEU A 379 31.92 -5.72 -10.33
CA LEU A 379 31.61 -5.85 -11.75
C LEU A 379 32.87 -6.14 -12.56
N GLY A 380 33.99 -5.48 -12.24
CA GLY A 380 35.29 -5.76 -12.83
C GLY A 380 35.73 -7.20 -12.64
N HIS A 381 35.51 -7.78 -11.46
CA HIS A 381 35.79 -9.19 -11.21
C HIS A 381 34.98 -10.11 -12.13
N SER A 382 33.70 -9.79 -12.36
CA SER A 382 32.84 -10.54 -13.29
C SER A 382 33.35 -10.46 -14.74
N PHE A 383 33.80 -9.28 -15.17
CA PHE A 383 34.44 -9.10 -16.49
C PHE A 383 35.71 -9.93 -16.63
N ARG A 384 36.56 -9.95 -15.60
CA ARG A 384 37.79 -10.75 -15.57
C ARG A 384 37.48 -12.25 -15.64
N MET A 385 36.50 -12.73 -14.86
CA MET A 385 36.09 -14.14 -14.87
C MET A 385 35.55 -14.59 -16.24
N ILE A 386 34.84 -13.71 -16.96
CA ILE A 386 34.39 -13.97 -18.33
C ILE A 386 35.60 -14.08 -19.28
N ALA A 387 36.55 -13.14 -19.18
CA ALA A 387 37.75 -13.13 -20.00
C ALA A 387 38.63 -14.37 -19.77
N GLU A 388 38.81 -14.81 -18.52
CA GLU A 388 39.54 -16.03 -18.16
C GLU A 388 38.91 -17.30 -18.77
N LYS A 389 37.60 -17.29 -19.04
CA LYS A 389 36.88 -18.38 -19.72
C LYS A 389 36.89 -18.26 -21.24
N GLY A 390 37.62 -17.29 -21.80
CA GLY A 390 37.69 -17.03 -23.25
C GLY A 390 36.52 -16.21 -23.80
N GLY A 391 35.65 -15.68 -22.95
CA GLY A 391 34.61 -14.72 -23.35
C GLY A 391 35.17 -13.31 -23.56
N THR A 392 34.47 -12.46 -24.29
CA THR A 392 34.80 -11.04 -24.40
C THR A 392 33.53 -10.21 -24.19
N PRO A 393 33.38 -9.52 -23.05
CA PRO A 393 32.23 -8.65 -22.82
C PRO A 393 32.12 -7.59 -23.92
N GLN A 394 31.01 -7.58 -24.66
CA GLN A 394 30.77 -6.64 -25.76
C GLN A 394 29.93 -5.46 -25.30
N ARG A 395 28.90 -5.73 -24.48
CA ARG A 395 27.96 -4.73 -23.98
C ARG A 395 27.27 -5.24 -22.71
N VAL A 396 26.77 -4.30 -21.93
CA VAL A 396 26.00 -4.57 -20.71
C VAL A 396 24.65 -3.86 -20.75
N ARG A 397 23.67 -4.34 -19.99
CA ARG A 397 22.46 -3.56 -19.71
C ARG A 397 21.99 -3.82 -18.30
N ALA A 398 21.39 -2.81 -17.68
CA ALA A 398 20.68 -3.00 -16.43
C ALA A 398 19.38 -3.79 -16.66
N PHE A 399 18.93 -4.52 -15.64
CA PHE A 399 17.59 -5.09 -15.59
C PHE A 399 16.98 -4.97 -14.20
N ALA A 400 15.65 -5.00 -14.14
CA ALA A 400 14.88 -5.13 -12.91
C ALA A 400 13.80 -6.20 -13.10
N ARG A 401 13.63 -7.07 -12.11
CA ARG A 401 12.55 -8.05 -12.04
C ARG A 401 11.55 -7.59 -10.98
N ALA A 402 10.32 -7.34 -11.38
CA ALA A 402 9.23 -7.07 -10.43
C ALA A 402 8.88 -8.33 -9.64
N GLY A 403 8.24 -8.18 -8.48
CA GLY A 403 7.75 -9.30 -7.68
C GLY A 403 6.68 -10.14 -8.39
N SER A 404 6.06 -9.61 -9.45
CA SER A 404 5.22 -10.37 -10.39
C SER A 404 6.00 -11.36 -11.27
N GLY A 405 7.33 -11.29 -11.27
CA GLY A 405 8.23 -12.04 -12.16
C GLY A 405 8.54 -11.33 -13.48
N THR A 406 7.80 -10.26 -13.83
CA THR A 406 8.01 -9.47 -15.05
C THR A 406 9.41 -8.85 -15.07
N LEU A 407 10.11 -9.00 -16.20
CA LEU A 407 11.47 -8.53 -16.38
C LEU A 407 11.49 -7.26 -17.24
N PHE A 408 12.17 -6.24 -16.74
CA PHE A 408 12.37 -4.95 -17.40
C PHE A 408 13.85 -4.76 -17.70
N HIS A 409 14.16 -4.28 -18.91
CA HIS A 409 15.53 -4.09 -19.37
C HIS A 409 15.78 -2.62 -19.68
N GLY A 410 16.96 -2.14 -19.29
CA GLY A 410 17.50 -0.87 -19.76
C GLY A 410 18.14 -1.00 -21.14
N SER A 411 18.67 0.12 -21.64
CA SER A 411 19.44 0.15 -22.87
C SER A 411 20.74 -0.64 -22.74
N TRP A 412 21.17 -1.24 -23.86
CA TRP A 412 22.51 -1.80 -23.99
C TRP A 412 23.56 -0.69 -24.06
N ILE A 413 24.64 -0.86 -23.32
CA ILE A 413 25.78 0.05 -23.22
C ILE A 413 27.04 -0.73 -23.65
N PRO A 414 27.79 -0.25 -24.66
CA PRO A 414 29.05 -0.86 -25.05
C PRO A 414 30.01 -1.04 -23.87
N ALA A 415 30.67 -2.19 -23.78
CA ALA A 415 31.68 -2.45 -22.75
C ALA A 415 32.83 -1.40 -22.73
N PRO A 416 33.29 -0.87 -23.89
CA PRO A 416 34.28 0.22 -23.90
C PRO A 416 33.87 1.47 -23.12
N ASP A 417 32.57 1.77 -23.06
CA ASP A 417 32.05 2.94 -22.34
C ASP A 417 32.12 2.75 -20.81
N LEU A 418 32.30 1.51 -20.34
CA LEU A 418 32.47 1.19 -18.92
C LEU A 418 33.93 1.14 -18.48
N LEU A 419 34.86 0.92 -19.42
CA LEU A 419 36.29 0.73 -19.11
C LEU A 419 36.90 1.85 -18.28
N PRO A 420 36.59 3.14 -18.47
CA PRO A 420 37.13 4.20 -17.64
C PRO A 420 36.82 4.04 -16.15
N PHE A 421 35.67 3.42 -15.81
CA PHE A 421 35.25 3.21 -14.42
C PHE A 421 35.76 1.89 -13.84
N LEU A 422 36.05 0.91 -14.70
CA LEU A 422 36.55 -0.40 -14.28
C LEU A 422 38.08 -0.39 -14.10
N THR A 423 38.80 0.30 -14.98
CA THR A 423 40.28 0.31 -14.98
C THR A 423 40.87 0.99 -13.75
N THR A 424 40.23 2.04 -13.25
CA THR A 424 40.61 2.73 -12.01
C THR A 424 40.67 1.82 -10.80
N VAL A 425 39.94 0.70 -10.82
CA VAL A 425 39.89 -0.27 -9.72
C VAL A 425 41.00 -1.32 -9.80
N PHE A 426 41.64 -1.48 -10.96
CA PHE A 426 42.71 -2.45 -11.18
C PHE A 426 44.11 -1.83 -11.19
N THR A 427 44.20 -0.50 -11.15
CA THR A 427 45.46 0.25 -11.10
C THR A 427 45.89 0.65 -9.69
N GLU A 428 45.05 0.39 -8.68
CA GLU A 428 45.40 0.42 -7.25
C GLU A 428 45.68 -1.00 -6.76
#